data_AF-A0A7S0RC52-F1
#
_entry.id   AF-A0A7S0RC52-F1
#
_cell.length_a   1.000
_cell.length_b   1.000
_cell.length_c   1.000
_cell.angle_alpha   90.00
_cell.angle_beta   90.00
_cell.angle_gamma   90.00
#
_symmetry.space_group_name_H-M   'P 1'
#
loop_
_entity.id
_entity.type
_entity.pdbx_description
1 polymer ?
#
loop_
_entity_poly.entity_id
_entity_poly.type
_entity_poly.pdbx_seq_one_letter_code
_entity_poly.pdbx_strand_id
1 'polypeptide(L)'
;DAFRERLRKFPSLVNCTTIDWFTRWPSDALRTVAASFLSSLVGVEQAVSDQLPDLCVLFHSSVHELSARFLAEQRRHYYVTPTSYLELLASYKSLLSKRQSEVMTAKSRYEIGLDKLATTEASVSGMKQELIELQPQLAVAAKETEAAMEIISKESAEADIVKGVVSKEEAAASAEAAKVKAIKDECEADLAVALPLLEAALKALDTLTKADITEVKGMKSP
;
A
#
# COMPACT_ATOMS: atom_id res chain seq x y z
N ASP A 1 -34.59 -55.79 -38.42
CA ASP A 1 -35.82 -56.57 -38.65
C ASP A 1 -36.83 -56.62 -37.51
N ALA A 2 -36.43 -56.50 -36.24
CA ALA A 2 -37.36 -56.59 -35.10
C ALA A 2 -38.59 -55.65 -35.15
N PHE A 3 -38.45 -54.42 -35.65
CA PHE A 3 -39.59 -53.49 -35.79
C PHE A 3 -40.62 -53.97 -36.82
N ARG A 4 -40.16 -54.47 -37.98
CA ARG A 4 -41.04 -54.98 -39.04
C ARG A 4 -41.80 -56.23 -38.58
N GLU A 5 -41.15 -57.12 -37.83
CA GLU A 5 -41.82 -58.27 -37.24
C GLU A 5 -42.90 -57.86 -36.23
N ARG A 6 -42.63 -56.84 -35.40
CA ARG A 6 -43.61 -56.32 -34.44
C ARG A 6 -44.84 -55.74 -35.14
N LEU A 7 -44.66 -55.01 -36.23
CA LEU A 7 -45.79 -54.49 -37.02
C LEU A 7 -46.65 -55.61 -37.63
N ARG A 8 -46.04 -56.72 -38.06
CA ARG A 8 -46.80 -57.90 -38.55
C ARG A 8 -47.55 -58.63 -37.44
N LYS A 9 -46.97 -58.71 -36.23
CA LYS A 9 -47.59 -59.34 -35.06
C LYS A 9 -48.76 -58.52 -34.49
N PHE A 10 -48.76 -57.21 -34.69
CA PHE A 10 -49.78 -56.29 -34.15
C PHE A 10 -50.34 -55.36 -35.24
N PRO A 11 -51.29 -55.82 -36.08
CA PRO A 11 -51.85 -55.03 -37.18
C PRO A 11 -52.55 -53.73 -36.76
N SER A 12 -53.06 -53.66 -35.53
CA SER A 12 -53.69 -52.45 -34.98
C SER A 12 -52.74 -51.26 -34.90
N LEU A 13 -51.43 -51.49 -34.78
CA LEU A 13 -50.42 -50.42 -34.79
C LEU A 13 -50.37 -49.70 -36.14
N VAL A 14 -50.71 -50.38 -37.24
CA VAL A 14 -50.73 -49.78 -38.58
C VAL A 14 -52.15 -49.31 -38.94
N ASN A 15 -53.18 -50.08 -38.59
CA ASN A 15 -54.55 -49.82 -39.02
C ASN A 15 -55.32 -48.82 -38.13
N CYS A 16 -54.92 -48.66 -36.87
CA CYS A 16 -55.63 -47.83 -35.88
C CYS A 16 -54.81 -46.64 -35.38
N THR A 17 -53.64 -46.38 -35.96
CA THR A 17 -52.83 -45.20 -35.65
C THR A 17 -52.51 -44.41 -36.91
N THR A 18 -52.28 -43.11 -36.76
CA THR A 18 -51.79 -42.26 -37.84
C THR A 18 -50.26 -42.32 -37.84
N ILE A 19 -49.68 -42.70 -38.99
CA ILE A 19 -48.23 -42.75 -39.16
C ILE A 19 -47.73 -41.36 -39.55
N ASP A 20 -46.89 -40.77 -38.71
CA ASP A 20 -46.15 -39.54 -39.00
C ASP A 20 -44.68 -39.87 -39.33
N TRP A 21 -44.18 -39.37 -40.45
CA TRP A 21 -42.87 -39.74 -41.01
C TRP A 21 -41.87 -38.60 -40.79
N PHE A 22 -40.99 -38.79 -39.81
CA PHE A 22 -39.86 -37.90 -39.56
C PHE A 22 -38.65 -38.24 -40.44
N THR A 23 -38.38 -37.44 -41.46
CA THR A 23 -37.14 -37.54 -42.23
C THR A 23 -35.97 -36.92 -41.47
N ARG A 24 -34.75 -37.17 -41.96
CA ARG A 24 -33.58 -36.41 -41.54
C ARG A 24 -33.82 -34.93 -41.78
N TRP A 25 -33.20 -34.09 -40.95
CA TRP A 25 -33.29 -32.64 -41.13
C TRP A 25 -32.68 -32.24 -42.47
N PRO A 26 -33.41 -31.48 -43.31
CA PRO A 26 -32.86 -30.94 -44.54
C PRO A 26 -31.78 -29.90 -44.22
N SER A 27 -30.93 -29.59 -45.21
CA SER A 27 -29.86 -28.59 -45.07
C SER A 27 -30.39 -27.23 -44.60
N ASP A 28 -31.56 -26.80 -45.09
CA ASP A 28 -32.19 -25.55 -44.70
C ASP A 28 -32.62 -25.52 -43.22
N ALA A 29 -33.14 -26.65 -42.70
CA ALA A 29 -33.47 -26.77 -41.28
C ALA A 29 -32.20 -26.76 -40.42
N LEU A 30 -31.15 -27.48 -40.82
CA LEU A 30 -29.86 -27.48 -40.12
C LEU A 30 -29.24 -26.08 -40.11
N ARG A 31 -29.35 -25.34 -41.22
CA ARG A 31 -28.87 -23.96 -41.35
C ARG A 31 -29.63 -23.02 -40.42
N THR A 32 -30.95 -23.10 -40.40
CA THR A 32 -31.81 -22.27 -39.55
C THR A 32 -31.54 -22.52 -38.06
N VAL A 33 -31.38 -23.79 -37.68
CA VAL A 33 -31.03 -24.15 -36.30
C VAL A 33 -29.63 -23.64 -35.94
N ALA A 34 -28.64 -23.79 -36.81
CA ALA A 34 -27.30 -23.24 -36.57
C ALA A 34 -27.32 -21.70 -36.49
N ALA A 35 -27.99 -21.02 -37.41
CA ALA A 35 -28.08 -19.56 -37.40
C ALA A 35 -28.73 -19.02 -36.11
N SER A 36 -29.85 -19.61 -35.68
CA SER A 36 -30.48 -19.22 -34.42
C SER A 36 -29.59 -19.51 -33.21
N PHE A 37 -28.91 -20.67 -33.17
CA PHE A 37 -28.04 -21.04 -32.05
C PHE A 37 -26.78 -20.16 -31.96
N LEU A 38 -26.19 -19.84 -33.11
CA LEU A 38 -24.94 -19.08 -33.25
C LEU A 38 -25.16 -17.55 -33.24
N SER A 39 -26.40 -17.08 -33.41
CA SER A 39 -26.73 -15.64 -33.30
C SER A 39 -26.35 -15.01 -31.95
N SER A 40 -26.24 -15.84 -30.91
CA SER A 40 -25.85 -15.43 -29.55
C SER A 40 -24.34 -15.30 -29.34
N LEU A 41 -23.52 -15.48 -30.39
CA LEU A 41 -22.07 -15.32 -30.30
C LEU A 41 -21.67 -13.84 -30.28
N VAL A 42 -20.79 -13.48 -29.36
CA VAL A 42 -20.28 -12.12 -29.19
C VAL A 42 -18.84 -12.05 -29.69
N GLY A 43 -18.45 -10.95 -30.32
CA GLY A 43 -17.07 -10.71 -30.75
C GLY A 43 -16.64 -11.49 -32.00
N VAL A 44 -17.59 -11.91 -32.83
CA VAL A 44 -17.34 -12.47 -34.16
C VAL A 44 -17.75 -11.44 -35.21
N GLU A 45 -16.92 -11.26 -36.23
CA GLU A 45 -17.25 -10.38 -37.35
C GLU A 45 -18.51 -10.87 -38.09
N GLN A 46 -19.40 -9.95 -38.45
CA GLN A 46 -20.69 -10.29 -39.04
C GLN A 46 -20.53 -11.13 -40.32
N ALA A 47 -19.56 -10.80 -41.17
CA ALA A 47 -19.27 -11.54 -42.40
C ALA A 47 -18.91 -13.01 -42.14
N VAL A 48 -18.21 -13.31 -41.03
CA VAL A 48 -17.85 -14.67 -40.62
C VAL A 48 -19.04 -15.35 -39.96
N SER A 49 -19.81 -14.62 -39.15
CA SER A 49 -21.02 -15.12 -38.49
C SER A 49 -22.05 -15.62 -39.48
N ASP A 50 -22.21 -14.96 -40.63
CA ASP A 50 -23.19 -15.32 -41.64
C ASP A 50 -22.83 -16.62 -42.40
N GLN A 51 -21.53 -16.96 -42.47
CA GLN A 51 -21.02 -18.17 -43.14
C GLN A 51 -20.92 -19.39 -42.21
N LEU A 52 -20.89 -19.15 -40.90
CA LEU A 52 -20.73 -20.17 -39.87
C LEU A 52 -21.81 -21.27 -39.91
N PRO A 53 -23.10 -20.93 -40.10
CA PRO A 53 -24.16 -21.94 -40.21
C PRO A 53 -23.93 -22.89 -41.38
N ASP A 54 -23.49 -22.38 -42.53
CA ASP A 54 -23.24 -23.18 -43.74
C ASP A 54 -22.08 -24.17 -43.53
N LEU A 55 -21.05 -23.76 -42.79
CA LEU A 55 -19.96 -24.64 -42.34
C LEU A 55 -20.45 -25.75 -41.40
N CYS A 56 -21.31 -25.43 -40.44
CA CYS A 56 -21.88 -26.43 -39.53
C CYS A 56 -22.72 -27.47 -40.29
N VAL A 57 -23.52 -27.04 -41.27
CA VAL A 57 -24.27 -27.92 -42.17
C VAL A 57 -23.33 -28.84 -42.94
N LEU A 58 -22.27 -28.28 -43.53
CA LEU A 58 -21.27 -29.05 -44.27
C LEU A 58 -20.62 -30.13 -43.40
N PHE A 59 -20.21 -29.78 -42.18
CA PHE A 59 -19.61 -30.74 -41.24
C PHE A 59 -20.59 -31.87 -40.90
N HIS A 60 -21.84 -31.54 -40.55
CA HIS A 60 -22.84 -32.56 -40.22
C HIS A 60 -23.16 -33.50 -41.39
N SER A 61 -23.31 -32.94 -42.59
CA SER A 61 -23.55 -33.72 -43.82
C SER A 61 -22.36 -34.61 -44.19
N SER A 62 -21.13 -34.12 -44.04
CA SER A 62 -19.93 -34.92 -44.32
C SER A 62 -19.83 -36.16 -43.42
N VAL A 63 -20.26 -36.06 -42.16
CA VAL A 63 -20.27 -37.19 -41.22
C VAL A 63 -21.25 -38.28 -41.64
N HIS A 64 -22.33 -37.95 -42.36
CA HIS A 64 -23.22 -38.97 -42.92
C HIS A 64 -22.52 -39.80 -43.99
N GLU A 65 -21.77 -39.17 -44.89
CA GLU A 65 -21.00 -39.87 -45.92
C GLU A 65 -19.90 -40.74 -45.30
N LEU A 66 -19.20 -40.20 -44.29
CA LEU A 66 -18.20 -40.94 -43.53
C LEU A 66 -18.78 -42.11 -42.77
N SER A 67 -19.98 -41.98 -42.19
CA SER A 67 -20.68 -43.09 -41.53
C SER A 67 -21.01 -44.22 -42.51
N ALA A 68 -21.48 -43.88 -43.72
CA ALA A 68 -21.76 -44.88 -44.76
C ALA A 68 -20.48 -45.63 -45.17
N ARG A 69 -19.37 -44.90 -45.35
CA ARG A 69 -18.05 -45.50 -45.63
C ARG A 69 -17.56 -46.38 -44.49
N PHE A 70 -17.70 -45.92 -43.25
CA PHE A 70 -17.31 -46.66 -42.04
C PHE A 70 -18.07 -47.98 -41.93
N LEU A 71 -19.37 -48.00 -42.26
CA LEU A 71 -20.14 -49.23 -42.32
C LEU A 71 -19.65 -50.17 -43.43
N ALA A 72 -19.32 -49.63 -44.61
CA ALA A 72 -18.85 -50.43 -45.74
C ALA A 72 -17.49 -51.08 -45.47
N GLU A 73 -16.55 -50.32 -44.90
CA GLU A 73 -15.16 -50.74 -44.65
C GLU A 73 -15.04 -51.56 -43.37
N GLN A 74 -15.57 -51.05 -42.25
CA GLN A 74 -15.35 -51.61 -40.92
C GLN A 74 -16.51 -52.48 -40.42
N ARG A 75 -17.61 -52.60 -41.19
CA ARG A 75 -18.82 -53.34 -40.80
C ARG A 75 -19.40 -52.91 -39.45
N ARG A 76 -19.18 -51.65 -39.06
CA ARG A 76 -19.64 -51.07 -37.79
C ARG A 76 -20.59 -49.91 -38.07
N HIS A 77 -21.71 -49.88 -37.35
CA HIS A 77 -22.68 -48.80 -37.45
C HIS A 77 -22.27 -47.59 -36.61
N TYR A 78 -22.35 -46.40 -37.21
CA TYR A 78 -22.31 -45.12 -36.51
C TYR A 78 -23.56 -44.32 -36.88
N TYR A 79 -24.37 -43.94 -35.91
CA TYR A 79 -25.62 -43.24 -36.16
C TYR A 79 -25.43 -41.74 -35.99
N VAL A 80 -25.72 -40.99 -37.05
CA VAL A 80 -25.72 -39.54 -37.01
C VAL A 80 -27.11 -39.07 -36.61
N THR A 81 -27.20 -38.30 -35.51
CA THR A 81 -28.49 -37.85 -34.95
C THR A 81 -28.53 -36.32 -34.87
N PRO A 82 -29.73 -35.71 -34.86
CA PRO A 82 -29.87 -34.28 -34.59
C PRO A 82 -29.27 -33.86 -33.24
N THR A 83 -29.30 -34.74 -32.23
CA THR A 83 -28.65 -34.48 -30.93
C THR A 83 -27.15 -34.25 -31.10
N SER A 84 -26.47 -35.08 -31.89
CA SER A 84 -25.04 -34.91 -32.20
C SER A 84 -24.75 -33.59 -32.93
N TYR A 85 -25.70 -33.07 -33.71
CA TYR A 85 -25.59 -31.74 -34.34
C TYR A 85 -25.68 -30.61 -33.30
N LEU A 86 -26.64 -30.69 -32.37
CA LEU A 86 -26.77 -29.71 -31.30
C LEU A 86 -25.56 -29.72 -30.37
N GLU A 87 -24.99 -30.90 -30.10
CA GLU A 87 -23.74 -31.05 -29.35
C GLU A 87 -22.55 -30.41 -30.06
N LEU A 88 -22.46 -30.52 -31.39
CA LEU A 88 -21.45 -29.82 -32.19
C LEU A 88 -21.55 -28.30 -32.01
N LEU A 89 -22.77 -27.75 -32.13
CA LEU A 89 -23.02 -26.31 -31.98
C LEU A 89 -22.72 -25.82 -30.56
N ALA A 90 -23.14 -26.57 -29.55
CA ALA A 90 -22.87 -26.27 -28.15
C ALA A 90 -21.37 -26.31 -27.82
N SER A 91 -20.68 -27.34 -28.32
CA SER A 91 -19.23 -27.51 -28.15
C SER A 91 -18.46 -26.38 -28.82
N TYR A 92 -18.87 -25.99 -30.04
CA TYR A 92 -18.28 -24.85 -30.75
C TYR A 92 -18.41 -23.56 -29.94
N LYS A 93 -19.62 -23.25 -29.46
CA LYS A 93 -19.86 -22.05 -28.64
C LYS A 93 -19.03 -22.03 -27.36
N SER A 94 -18.97 -23.16 -26.64
CA SER A 94 -18.18 -23.29 -25.42
C SER A 94 -16.68 -23.10 -25.69
N LEU A 95 -16.16 -23.75 -26.74
CA LEU A 95 -14.76 -23.67 -27.11
C LEU A 95 -14.38 -22.25 -27.54
N LEU A 96 -15.20 -21.59 -28.37
CA LEU A 96 -14.96 -20.23 -28.82
C LEU A 96 -14.88 -19.26 -27.65
N SER A 97 -15.86 -19.31 -26.72
CA SER A 97 -15.86 -18.47 -25.53
C SER A 97 -14.61 -18.68 -24.67
N LYS A 98 -14.20 -19.94 -24.48
CA LYS A 98 -12.98 -20.27 -23.75
C LYS A 98 -11.74 -19.66 -24.42
N ARG A 99 -11.59 -19.84 -25.74
CA ARG A 99 -10.45 -19.29 -26.49
C ARG A 99 -10.43 -17.77 -26.50
N GLN A 100 -11.57 -17.12 -26.68
CA GLN A 100 -11.68 -15.67 -26.60
C GLN A 100 -11.25 -15.17 -25.21
N SER A 101 -11.70 -15.80 -24.13
CA SER A 101 -11.30 -15.43 -22.76
C SER A 101 -9.79 -15.61 -22.52
N GLU A 102 -9.21 -16.72 -22.98
CA GLU A 102 -7.77 -16.97 -22.89
C GLU A 102 -6.96 -15.87 -23.62
N VAL A 103 -7.35 -15.53 -24.85
CA VAL A 103 -6.69 -14.51 -25.67
C VAL A 103 -6.88 -13.12 -25.07
N MET A 104 -8.08 -12.76 -24.63
CA MET A 104 -8.36 -11.45 -24.03
C MET A 104 -7.60 -11.27 -22.71
N THR A 105 -7.49 -12.34 -21.91
CA THR A 105 -6.69 -12.31 -20.68
C THR A 105 -5.21 -12.09 -20.99
N ALA A 106 -4.67 -12.78 -22.00
CA ALA A 106 -3.29 -12.57 -22.43
C ALA A 106 -3.06 -11.15 -22.95
N LYS A 107 -3.96 -10.63 -23.79
CA LYS A 107 -3.94 -9.25 -24.29
C LYS A 107 -3.92 -8.23 -23.16
N SER A 108 -4.84 -8.37 -22.19
CA SER A 108 -4.93 -7.48 -21.04
C SER A 108 -3.64 -7.48 -20.20
N ARG A 109 -3.00 -8.65 -20.02
CA ARG A 109 -1.70 -8.74 -19.33
C ARG A 109 -0.61 -7.94 -20.06
N TYR A 110 -0.56 -8.02 -21.38
CA TYR A 110 0.42 -7.26 -22.16
C TYR A 110 0.13 -5.76 -22.12
N GLU A 111 -1.14 -5.36 -22.25
CA GLU A 111 -1.55 -3.95 -22.16
C GLU A 111 -1.17 -3.33 -20.81
N ILE A 112 -1.48 -4.02 -19.71
CA ILE A 112 -1.10 -3.60 -18.37
C ILE A 112 0.43 -3.57 -18.23
N GLY A 113 1.14 -4.58 -18.74
CA GLY A 113 2.59 -4.62 -18.71
C GLY A 113 3.23 -3.44 -19.44
N LEU A 114 2.74 -3.10 -20.63
CA LEU A 114 3.21 -1.95 -21.41
C LEU A 114 2.94 -0.62 -20.70
N ASP A 115 1.76 -0.45 -20.12
CA ASP A 115 1.42 0.74 -19.33
C ASP A 115 2.35 0.90 -18.11
N LYS A 116 2.65 -0.20 -17.41
CA LYS A 116 3.61 -0.20 -16.30
C LYS A 116 5.03 0.14 -16.74
N LEU A 117 5.46 -0.34 -17.90
CA LEU A 117 6.77 0.02 -18.45
C LEU A 117 6.83 1.51 -18.80
N ALA A 118 5.82 2.04 -19.48
CA ALA A 118 5.75 3.46 -19.85
C ALA A 118 5.73 4.39 -18.63
N THR A 119 4.93 4.05 -17.60
CA THR A 119 4.87 4.83 -16.36
C THR A 119 6.17 4.77 -15.57
N THR A 120 6.84 3.61 -15.55
CA THR A 120 8.14 3.44 -14.89
C THR A 120 9.22 4.22 -15.64
N GLU A 121 9.23 4.18 -16.97
CA GLU A 121 10.15 4.96 -17.80
C GLU A 121 10.02 6.46 -17.53
N ALA A 122 8.78 6.98 -17.50
CA ALA A 122 8.52 8.38 -17.17
C ALA A 122 9.04 8.75 -15.76
N SER A 123 8.78 7.90 -14.77
CA SER A 123 9.25 8.09 -13.40
C SER A 123 10.78 8.10 -13.31
N VAL A 124 11.45 7.16 -13.98
CA VAL A 124 12.92 7.08 -14.02
C VAL A 124 13.52 8.28 -14.75
N SER A 125 12.87 8.77 -15.81
CA SER A 125 13.30 10.00 -16.49
C SER A 125 13.22 11.22 -15.57
N GLY A 126 12.14 11.34 -14.78
CA GLY A 126 11.98 12.40 -13.78
C GLY A 126 13.05 12.35 -12.70
N MET A 127 13.26 11.17 -12.07
CA MET A 127 14.29 10.98 -11.05
C MET A 127 15.71 11.30 -11.57
N LYS A 128 16.00 11.00 -12.84
CA LYS A 128 17.27 11.36 -13.47
C LYS A 128 17.46 12.87 -13.57
N GLN A 129 16.42 13.62 -13.92
CA GLN A 129 16.47 15.08 -13.96
C GLN A 129 16.69 15.67 -12.56
N GLU A 130 15.94 15.19 -11.56
CA GLU A 130 16.11 15.62 -10.16
C GLU A 130 17.52 15.37 -9.65
N LEU A 131 18.12 14.22 -9.97
CA LEU A 131 19.51 13.91 -9.59
C LEU A 131 20.52 14.88 -10.24
N ILE A 132 20.31 15.25 -11.50
CA ILE A 132 21.17 16.22 -12.21
C ILE A 132 21.05 17.61 -11.55
N GLU A 133 19.84 18.01 -11.14
CA GLU A 133 19.59 19.30 -10.48
C GLU A 133 20.11 19.36 -9.04
N LEU A 134 20.06 18.25 -8.29
CA LEU A 134 20.54 18.15 -6.91
C LEU A 134 22.07 18.11 -6.81
N GLN A 135 22.77 17.56 -7.81
CA GLN A 135 24.25 17.49 -7.81
C GLN A 135 24.95 18.82 -7.52
N PRO A 136 24.67 19.93 -8.24
CA PRO A 136 25.34 21.21 -7.98
C PRO A 136 24.95 21.80 -6.62
N GLN A 137 23.68 21.64 -6.18
CA GLN A 137 23.24 22.12 -4.87
C GLN A 137 23.97 21.41 -3.74
N LEU A 138 24.17 20.09 -3.86
CA LEU A 138 24.93 19.31 -2.89
C LEU A 138 26.39 19.75 -2.82
N ALA A 139 27.01 20.08 -3.96
CA ALA A 139 28.38 20.58 -4.01
C ALA A 139 28.54 21.95 -3.33
N VAL A 140 27.56 22.85 -3.51
CA VAL A 140 27.53 24.15 -2.81
C VAL A 140 27.35 23.94 -1.31
N ALA A 141 26.35 23.15 -0.90
CA ALA A 141 26.07 22.88 0.51
C ALA A 141 27.25 22.17 1.21
N ALA A 142 27.94 21.26 0.53
CA ALA A 142 29.15 20.61 1.04
C ALA A 142 30.27 21.62 1.29
N LYS A 143 30.48 22.57 0.36
CA LYS A 143 31.48 23.63 0.52
C LYS A 143 31.13 24.60 1.64
N GLU A 144 29.86 24.95 1.78
CA GLU A 144 29.37 25.82 2.87
C GLU A 144 29.52 25.15 4.25
N THR A 145 29.19 23.85 4.34
CA THR A 145 29.35 23.08 5.58
C THR A 145 30.82 22.88 5.96
N GLU A 146 31.70 22.65 4.98
CA GLU A 146 33.15 22.59 5.22
C GLU A 146 33.70 23.93 5.76
N ALA A 147 33.29 25.05 5.17
CA ALA A 147 33.66 26.39 5.64
C ALA A 147 33.11 26.68 7.06
N ALA A 148 31.87 26.29 7.34
CA ALA A 148 31.27 26.45 8.68
C ALA A 148 32.01 25.60 9.73
N MET A 149 32.39 24.37 9.39
CA MET A 149 33.17 23.50 10.28
C MET A 149 34.54 24.08 10.61
N GLU A 150 35.21 24.73 9.66
CA GLU A 150 36.48 25.43 9.94
C GLU A 150 36.30 26.59 10.92
N ILE A 151 35.23 27.38 10.78
CA ILE A 151 34.93 28.50 11.68
C ILE A 151 34.62 27.96 13.08
N ILE A 152 33.73 26.97 13.19
CA ILE A 152 33.37 26.33 14.46
C ILE A 152 34.60 25.75 15.15
N SER A 153 35.52 25.11 14.40
CA SER A 153 36.75 24.58 14.97
C SER A 153 37.65 25.68 15.56
N LYS A 154 37.71 26.86 14.94
CA LYS A 154 38.48 28.00 15.47
C LYS A 154 37.81 28.59 16.69
N GLU A 155 36.50 28.87 16.60
CA GLU A 155 35.73 29.44 17.71
C GLU A 155 35.68 28.50 18.92
N SER A 156 35.58 27.19 18.71
CA SER A 156 35.63 26.20 19.80
C SER A 156 36.97 26.18 20.50
N ALA A 157 38.09 26.29 19.75
CA ALA A 157 39.42 26.35 20.34
C ALA A 157 39.61 27.63 21.16
N GLU A 158 39.12 28.78 20.67
CA GLU A 158 39.14 30.04 21.41
C GLU A 158 38.24 29.98 22.66
N ALA A 159 37.03 29.42 22.53
CA ALA A 159 36.10 29.25 23.64
C ALA A 159 36.69 28.33 24.73
N ASP A 160 37.41 27.26 24.37
CA ASP A 160 38.08 26.39 25.33
C ASP A 160 39.21 27.11 26.09
N ILE A 161 39.96 27.99 25.42
CA ILE A 161 40.96 28.85 26.09
C ILE A 161 40.28 29.76 27.11
N VAL A 162 39.23 30.48 26.70
CA VAL A 162 38.49 31.39 27.57
C VAL A 162 37.85 30.64 28.73
N LYS A 163 37.24 29.48 28.47
CA LYS A 163 36.67 28.61 29.51
C LYS A 163 37.73 28.18 30.53
N GLY A 164 38.94 27.86 30.07
CA GLY A 164 40.06 27.53 30.96
C GLY A 164 40.50 28.69 31.85
N VAL A 165 40.46 29.94 31.35
CA VAL A 165 40.76 31.14 32.15
C VAL A 165 39.64 31.41 33.16
N VAL A 166 38.39 31.46 32.69
CA VAL A 166 37.22 31.73 33.55
C VAL A 166 37.08 30.68 34.64
N SER A 167 37.33 29.40 34.36
CA SER A 167 37.28 28.35 35.38
C SER A 167 38.32 28.55 36.50
N LYS A 168 39.52 29.07 36.16
CA LYS A 168 40.54 29.42 37.17
C LYS A 168 40.13 30.64 37.99
N GLU A 169 39.58 31.67 37.34
CA GLU A 169 39.10 32.87 38.01
C GLU A 169 37.90 32.57 38.92
N GLU A 170 36.96 31.74 38.45
CA GLU A 170 35.81 31.28 39.22
C GLU A 170 36.25 30.50 40.47
N ALA A 171 37.23 29.59 40.33
CA ALA A 171 37.79 28.86 41.47
C ALA A 171 38.44 29.82 42.50
N ALA A 172 39.19 30.83 42.03
CA ALA A 172 39.82 31.82 42.89
C ALA A 172 38.78 32.72 43.58
N ALA A 173 37.78 33.21 42.85
CA ALA A 173 36.71 34.04 43.38
C ALA A 173 35.84 33.27 44.38
N SER A 174 35.54 32.00 44.12
CA SER A 174 34.81 31.11 45.04
C SER A 174 35.59 30.86 46.33
N ALA A 175 36.91 30.64 46.24
CA ALA A 175 37.77 30.50 47.41
C ALA A 175 37.79 31.80 48.24
N GLU A 176 37.87 32.96 47.61
CA GLU A 176 37.87 34.24 48.31
C GLU A 176 36.49 34.56 48.92
N ALA A 177 35.40 34.29 48.20
CA ALA A 177 34.04 34.41 48.70
C ALA A 177 33.82 33.51 49.93
N ALA A 178 34.37 32.30 49.94
CA ALA A 178 34.31 31.40 51.10
C ALA A 178 35.05 31.97 52.32
N LYS A 179 36.23 32.60 52.12
CA LYS A 179 36.95 33.28 53.21
C LYS A 179 36.19 34.47 53.76
N VAL A 180 35.69 35.35 52.88
CA VAL A 180 34.92 36.54 53.29
C VAL A 180 33.64 36.11 54.02
N LYS A 181 32.98 35.05 53.55
CA LYS A 181 31.81 34.49 54.23
C LYS A 181 32.17 33.96 55.62
N ALA A 182 33.28 33.24 55.79
CA ALA A 182 33.73 32.77 57.09
C ALA A 182 34.00 33.93 58.07
N ILE A 183 34.68 35.00 57.62
CA ILE A 183 34.92 36.21 58.43
C ILE A 183 33.60 36.89 58.81
N LYS A 184 32.66 36.98 57.85
CA LYS A 184 31.34 37.54 58.09
C LYS A 184 30.58 36.75 59.14
N ASP A 185 30.54 35.42 59.01
CA ASP A 185 29.85 34.52 59.93
C ASP A 185 30.47 34.61 61.35
N GLU A 186 31.79 34.75 61.46
CA GLU A 186 32.50 34.99 62.74
C GLU A 186 32.11 36.34 63.36
N CYS A 187 32.10 37.42 62.57
CA CYS A 187 31.71 38.74 63.05
C CYS A 187 30.23 38.82 63.47
N GLU A 188 29.33 38.15 62.72
CA GLU A 188 27.90 38.06 63.09
C GLU A 188 27.71 37.26 64.38
N ALA A 189 28.50 36.21 64.62
CA ALA A 189 28.48 35.46 65.87
C ALA A 189 28.91 36.33 67.07
N ASP A 190 30.01 37.07 66.94
CA ASP A 190 30.46 38.01 67.97
C ASP A 190 29.45 39.12 68.23
N LEU A 191 28.85 39.67 67.18
CA LEU A 191 27.79 40.67 67.27
C LEU A 191 26.56 40.11 68.01
N ALA A 192 26.17 38.86 67.73
CA ALA A 192 25.04 38.21 68.39
C ALA A 192 25.26 37.98 69.89
N VAL A 193 26.51 37.89 70.35
CA VAL A 193 26.86 37.87 71.79
C VAL A 193 26.86 39.29 72.38
N ALA A 194 27.37 40.28 71.64
CA ALA A 194 27.48 41.66 72.12
C ALA A 194 26.14 42.41 72.20
N LEU A 195 25.23 42.20 71.24
CA LEU A 195 23.91 42.85 71.20
C LEU A 195 23.05 42.63 72.45
N PRO A 196 22.85 41.40 72.97
CA PRO A 196 22.05 41.20 74.18
C PRO A 196 22.71 41.78 75.43
N LEU A 197 24.05 41.82 75.50
CA LEU A 197 24.77 42.49 76.60
C LEU A 197 24.57 44.01 76.54
N LEU A 198 24.60 44.60 75.35
CA LEU A 198 24.35 46.03 75.14
C LEU A 198 22.89 46.39 75.43
N GLU A 199 21.93 45.59 74.96
CA GLU A 199 20.50 45.78 75.28
C GLU A 199 20.22 45.61 76.78
N ALA A 200 20.89 44.68 77.46
CA ALA A 200 20.80 44.53 78.91
C ALA A 200 21.38 45.76 79.63
N ALA A 201 22.51 46.30 79.16
CA ALA A 201 23.10 47.52 79.70
C ALA A 201 22.21 48.76 79.46
N LEU A 202 21.59 48.89 78.27
CA LEU A 202 20.64 49.96 77.98
C LEU A 202 19.37 49.86 78.83
N LYS A 203 18.80 48.66 79.02
CA LYS A 203 17.67 48.45 79.94
C LYS A 203 18.03 48.78 81.39
N ALA A 204 19.22 48.44 81.85
CA ALA A 204 19.69 48.84 83.18
C ALA A 204 19.85 50.36 83.30
N LEU A 205 20.26 51.05 82.24
CA LEU A 205 20.32 52.52 82.21
C LEU A 205 18.91 53.15 82.22
N ASP A 206 17.95 52.59 81.47
CA ASP A 206 16.56 53.06 81.43
C ASP A 206 15.80 52.85 82.75
N THR A 207 16.30 51.98 83.65
CA THR A 207 15.76 51.86 85.02
C THR A 207 16.25 52.95 85.98
N LEU A 208 17.21 53.79 85.59
CA LEU A 208 17.63 54.95 86.40
C LEU A 208 16.61 56.08 86.27
N THR A 209 15.95 56.41 87.38
CA THR A 209 15.06 57.57 87.43
C THR A 209 15.85 58.84 87.68
N LYS A 210 15.29 60.00 87.28
CA LYS A 210 15.93 61.31 87.49
C LYS A 210 16.25 61.59 88.96
N ALA A 211 15.52 60.96 89.88
CA ALA A 211 15.74 61.00 91.33
C ALA A 211 17.07 60.32 91.74
N ASP A 212 17.37 59.13 91.20
CA ASP A 212 18.59 58.36 91.48
C ASP A 212 19.86 59.12 91.01
N ILE A 213 19.76 59.81 89.86
CA ILE A 213 20.84 60.65 89.33
C ILE A 213 21.10 61.89 90.23
N THR A 214 20.06 62.45 90.86
CA THR A 214 20.21 63.55 91.84
C THR A 214 20.80 63.11 93.17
N GLU A 215 20.58 61.86 93.60
CA GLU A 215 21.11 61.33 94.86
C GLU A 215 22.63 61.08 94.76
N VAL A 216 23.10 60.47 93.66
CA VAL A 216 24.55 60.26 93.42
C VAL A 216 25.30 61.58 93.21
N LYS A 217 24.67 62.57 92.54
CA LYS A 217 25.26 63.91 92.34
C LYS A 217 25.40 64.73 93.64
N GLY A 218 24.66 64.35 94.69
CA GLY A 218 24.71 64.95 96.03
C GLY A 218 25.69 64.27 97.00
N MET A 219 26.25 63.11 96.64
CA MET A 219 27.22 62.40 97.49
C MET A 219 28.62 63.05 97.38
N LYS A 220 29.14 63.54 98.50
CA LYS A 220 30.46 64.22 98.59
C LYS A 220 31.68 63.28 98.44
N SER A 221 31.48 62.00 98.15
CA SER A 221 32.51 61.06 97.69
C SER A 221 31.82 59.85 97.01
N PRO A 222 32.09 59.59 95.72
CA PRO A 222 31.43 58.53 94.93
C PRO A 222 31.93 57.12 95.26
#